data_AF-X2D3P2-F1
#
_entry.id   AF-X2D3P2-F1
#
_cell.length_a   1.000
_cell.length_b   1.000
_cell.length_c   1.000
_cell.angle_alpha   90.00
_cell.angle_beta   90.00
_cell.angle_gamma   90.00
#
_symmetry.space_group_name_H-M   'P 1'
#
loop_
_entity.id
_entity.type
_entity.pdbx_description
1 polymer ?
#
loop_
_entity_poly.entity_id
_entity_poly.type
_entity_poly.pdbx_seq_one_letter_code
_entity_poly.pdbx_strand_id
1 'polypeptide(L)' 'YYNLIAPEVYNYIITSHGLAMIFFFLMPVLIGGFGNFLLPLLLGLPDLSLPRLNALSAWLMLPSAV' A
#
# COMPACT_ATOMS: atom_id res chain seq x y z
N TYR A 1 14.20 20.41 -30.62
CA TYR A 1 14.02 19.38 -29.58
C TYR A 1 12.57 18.92 -29.67
N TYR A 2 12.33 17.78 -30.31
CA TYR A 2 10.97 17.23 -30.45
C TYR A 2 10.67 16.48 -29.16
N ASN A 3 9.68 16.93 -28.39
CA ASN A 3 9.24 16.19 -27.22
C ASN A 3 8.51 14.94 -27.71
N LEU A 4 9.10 13.77 -27.48
CA LEU A 4 8.52 12.48 -27.85
C LEU A 4 7.23 12.19 -27.05
N ILE A 5 7.07 12.82 -25.88
CA ILE A 5 5.95 12.66 -24.96
C ILE A 5 5.43 14.04 -24.59
N ALA A 6 4.10 14.20 -24.62
CA ALA A 6 3.45 15.41 -24.13
C ALA A 6 3.66 15.56 -22.61
N PRO A 7 3.97 16.76 -22.10
CA PRO A 7 4.26 16.97 -20.67
C PRO A 7 3.08 16.57 -19.77
N GLU A 8 1.82 16.70 -20.22
CA GLU A 8 0.67 16.24 -19.45
C GLU A 8 0.67 14.71 -19.27
N VAL A 9 1.03 13.96 -20.31
CA VAL A 9 1.12 12.50 -20.26
C VAL A 9 2.22 12.06 -19.31
N TYR A 10 3.38 12.72 -19.36
CA TYR A 10 4.47 12.46 -18.42
C TYR A 10 4.03 12.69 -16.97
N ASN A 11 3.41 13.83 -16.68
CA ASN A 11 2.94 14.18 -15.34
C ASN A 11 1.86 13.22 -14.83
N TYR A 12 0.96 12.79 -15.70
CA TYR A 12 -0.06 11.79 -15.36
C TYR A 12 0.57 10.44 -14.99
N ILE A 13 1.54 9.97 -15.77
CA ILE A 13 2.21 8.68 -15.54
C ILE A 13 3.03 8.71 -14.25
N ILE A 14 3.83 9.75 -14.02
CA ILE A 14 4.65 9.81 -12.80
C ILE A 14 3.79 9.94 -11.53
N THR A 15 2.68 10.68 -11.61
CA THR A 15 1.76 10.83 -10.47
C THR A 15 1.05 9.51 -10.16
N SER A 16 0.52 8.82 -11.18
CA SER A 16 -0.11 7.51 -11.01
C SER A 16 0.87 6.44 -10.53
N HIS A 17 2.10 6.44 -11.07
CA HIS A 17 3.19 5.58 -10.59
C HIS A 17 3.50 5.83 -9.11
N GLY A 18 3.67 7.10 -8.70
CA GLY A 18 3.93 7.46 -7.31
C GLY A 18 2.83 7.00 -6.35
N LEU A 19 1.56 7.23 -6.73
CA LEU A 19 0.41 6.76 -5.96
C LEU A 19 0.39 5.23 -5.83
N ALA A 20 0.62 4.51 -6.92
CA ALA A 20 0.68 3.04 -6.92
C ALA A 20 1.80 2.52 -6.00
N MET A 21 3.01 3.05 -6.14
CA MET A 21 4.17 2.57 -5.39
C MET A 21 4.08 2.88 -3.90
N ILE A 22 3.53 4.02 -3.50
CA ILE A 22 3.45 4.41 -2.09
C ILE A 22 2.28 3.69 -1.39
N PHE A 23 1.07 3.81 -1.94
CA PHE A 23 -0.15 3.35 -1.27
C PHE A 23 -0.46 1.87 -1.50
N PHE A 24 -0.02 1.29 -2.61
CA PHE A 24 -0.37 -0.10 -2.97
C PHE A 24 0.83 -1.06 -2.95
N PHE A 25 2.06 -0.55 -2.82
CA PHE A 25 3.25 -1.38 -2.65
C PHE A 25 3.94 -1.15 -1.30
N LEU A 26 4.51 0.04 -1.06
CA LEU A 26 5.36 0.29 0.12
C LEU A 26 4.58 0.14 1.43
N MET A 27 3.45 0.85 1.59
CA MET A 27 2.66 0.78 2.82
C MET A 27 2.08 -0.62 3.07
N PRO A 28 1.43 -1.28 2.09
CA PRO A 28 0.86 -2.61 2.31
C PRO A 28 1.91 -3.66 2.61
N VAL A 29 3.09 -3.63 1.97
CA VAL A 29 4.13 -4.63 2.20
C VAL A 29 4.74 -4.45 3.59
N LEU A 30 5.15 -3.23 3.95
CA LEU A 30 5.87 -2.99 5.20
C LEU A 30 4.94 -2.98 6.41
N ILE A 31 3.83 -2.24 6.36
CA ILE A 31 2.93 -2.07 7.50
C ILE A 31 1.89 -3.20 7.53
N GLY A 32 1.30 -3.51 6.37
CA GLY A 32 0.28 -4.56 6.27
C GLY A 32 0.86 -5.96 6.39
N GLY A 33 1.78 -6.34 5.49
CA GLY A 33 2.35 -7.68 5.41
C GLY A 33 3.30 -7.97 6.58
N PHE A 34 4.45 -7.29 6.58
CA PHE A 34 5.46 -7.50 7.61
C PHE A 34 4.98 -7.08 9.00
N GLY A 35 4.30 -5.93 9.12
CA GLY A 35 3.78 -5.45 10.40
C GLY A 35 2.81 -6.44 11.05
N ASN A 36 1.80 -6.94 10.32
CA ASN A 36 0.84 -7.88 10.90
C ASN A 36 1.46 -9.25 11.26
N PHE A 37 2.48 -9.68 10.54
CA PHE A 37 3.13 -10.97 10.80
C PHE A 37 4.19 -10.89 11.91
N LEU A 38 5.09 -9.92 11.84
CA LEU A 38 6.24 -9.83 12.73
C LEU A 38 5.91 -9.19 14.07
N LEU A 39 4.94 -8.27 14.14
CA LEU A 39 4.67 -7.55 15.37
C LEU A 39 4.14 -8.46 16.50
N PRO A 40 3.16 -9.37 16.27
CA PRO A 40 2.77 -10.34 17.30
C PRO A 40 3.91 -11.29 17.68
N LEU A 41 4.69 -11.74 16.68
CA LEU A 41 5.82 -12.66 16.89
C LEU A 41 6.91 -12.05 17.77
N LEU A 42 7.31 -10.80 17.50
CA LEU A 42 8.36 -10.11 18.25
C LEU A 42 7.91 -9.73 19.67
N LEU A 43 6.61 -9.53 19.88
CA LEU A 43 6.03 -9.20 21.18
C LEU A 43 5.61 -10.45 21.98
N GLY A 44 5.67 -11.64 21.39
CA GLY A 44 5.21 -12.89 22.03
C GLY A 44 3.70 -12.94 22.24
N LEU A 45 2.93 -12.19 21.45
CA LEU A 45 1.47 -12.14 21.54
C LEU A 45 0.84 -13.19 20.61
N PRO A 46 -0.27 -13.84 21.03
CA PRO A 46 -0.94 -14.83 20.19
C PRO A 46 -1.65 -14.19 18.98
N ASP A 47 -2.10 -12.94 19.10
CA ASP A 47 -2.73 -12.16 18.02
C ASP A 47 -2.72 -10.65 18.36
N LEU A 48 -3.15 -9.81 17.42
CA LEU A 48 -3.37 -8.38 17.61
C LEU A 48 -4.63 -8.10 18.46
N SER A 49 -4.70 -6.90 19.06
CA SER A 49 -5.82 -6.51 19.93
C SER A 49 -7.17 -6.38 19.22
N LEU A 50 -7.18 -6.06 17.92
CA LEU A 50 -8.39 -5.86 17.11
C LEU A 50 -8.35 -6.67 15.80
N PRO A 51 -8.43 -8.02 15.84
CA PRO A 51 -8.21 -8.87 14.67
C PRO A 51 -9.20 -8.61 13.52
N ARG A 52 -10.47 -8.29 13.84
CA ARG A 52 -11.51 -8.03 12.84
C ARG A 52 -11.33 -6.70 12.12
N LEU A 53 -10.88 -5.67 12.82
CA LEU A 53 -10.54 -4.39 12.19
C LEU A 53 -9.28 -4.52 11.35
N ASN A 54 -8.33 -5.36 11.77
CA ASN A 54 -7.17 -5.69 10.95
C ASN A 54 -7.56 -6.43 9.66
N ALA A 55 -8.50 -7.39 9.72
CA ALA A 55 -9.02 -8.01 8.51
C ALA A 55 -9.75 -7.00 7.61
N LEU A 56 -10.54 -6.09 8.19
CA LEU A 56 -11.22 -5.02 7.44
C LEU A 56 -10.21 -4.09 6.73
N SER A 57 -9.08 -3.76 7.37
CA SER A 57 -8.06 -2.90 6.75
C SER A 57 -7.51 -3.51 5.46
N ALA A 58 -7.31 -4.83 5.41
CA ALA A 58 -6.91 -5.54 4.20
C ALA A 58 -8.02 -5.52 3.13
N TRP A 59 -9.28 -5.69 3.52
CA TRP A 59 -10.41 -5.66 2.58
C TRP A 59 -10.64 -4.29 1.96
N LEU A 60 -10.32 -3.20 2.67
CA LEU A 60 -10.43 -1.83 2.14
C LEU A 60 -9.35 -1.48 1.10
N MET A 61 -8.31 -2.31 0.91
CA MET A 61 -7.33 -2.09 -0.17
C MET A 61 -7.93 -2.26 -1.56
N LEU A 62 -8.84 -3.23 -1.74
CA LEU A 62 -9.46 -3.48 -3.05
C LEU A 62 -10.30 -2.30 -3.57
N PRO A 63 -11.27 -1.74 -2.81
CA PRO A 63 -12.06 -0.61 -3.27
C PRO A 63 -11.31 0.72 -3.31
N SER A 64 -10.11 0.83 -2.70
CA SER A 64 -9.30 2.04 -2.80
C SER A 64 -8.39 2.06 -4.04
N ALA A 65 -8.14 0.89 -4.64
CA ALA A 65 -7.38 0.77 -5.89
C ALA A 65 -8.22 0.97 -7.16
N VAL A 66 -9.55 0.92 -7.03
CA VAL A 66 -10.55 1.02 -8.12
C VAL A 66 -11.20 2.40 -8.08
#